data_AF-J7QII9-F1
#
_entry.id   AF-J7QII9-F1
#
_cell.length_a   1.000
_cell.length_b   1.000
_cell.length_c   1.000
_cell.angle_alpha   90.00
_cell.angle_beta   90.00
_cell.angle_gamma   90.00
#
_symmetry.space_group_name_H-M   'P 1'
#
loop_
_entity.id
_entity.type
_entity.pdbx_description
1 polymer ?
#
loop_
_entity_poly.entity_id
_entity_poly.type
_entity_poly.pdbx_seq_one_letter_code
_entity_poly.pdbx_strand_id
1 'polypeptide(L)'
;MLTQVDRQILKSWRQYAIEPRIAKFTGRIMRNTGPRIAIIGNCQSFGVAYAMKVLDPSATVDHFSMIARARSTMGLFVKTLETYDYVFSHDFLDGHVRGGGSEELRQRLPKTIMFPAITFAAFHPDLVYIHDLSRMHGFVCGPIGPYHSAIALFAYRKGLSIEMANALFNENVFDALGYFDMWNDASRELLDATRDRYGLDLSAELMNWSRRGVFMYSTVHPMSFVLFDLSKKLFERVSLKPRAVNFNYYAIHDLARSEIFPIYPPIAKRYGAQGGYMFKLQNHHISTTVGDFLTLPQYIASCYNIYGKHDPSQLSNPRVDAWLADEATSGFLMRLARENFVAGLAPTL
;
A
#
# COMPACT_ATOMS: atom_id res chain seq x y z
N MET A 1 5.77 -16.60 -20.95
CA MET A 1 6.23 -16.74 -19.55
C MET A 1 5.00 -16.77 -18.64
N LEU A 2 4.97 -17.64 -17.62
CA LEU A 2 3.88 -17.71 -16.63
C LEU A 2 3.88 -16.47 -15.73
N THR A 3 2.70 -15.91 -15.47
CA THR A 3 2.49 -14.79 -14.53
C THR A 3 2.64 -15.26 -13.07
N GLN A 4 2.71 -14.32 -12.12
CA GLN A 4 2.81 -14.65 -10.70
C GLN A 4 1.62 -15.51 -10.23
N VAL A 5 0.40 -15.12 -10.60
CA VAL A 5 -0.82 -15.87 -10.28
C VAL A 5 -0.79 -17.27 -10.90
N ASP A 6 -0.34 -17.42 -12.16
CA ASP A 6 -0.26 -18.75 -12.78
C ASP A 6 0.71 -19.67 -12.01
N ARG A 7 1.86 -19.14 -11.57
CA ARG A 7 2.83 -19.89 -10.75
C ARG A 7 2.25 -20.26 -9.38
N GLN A 8 1.49 -19.35 -8.77
CA GLN A 8 0.79 -19.59 -7.49
C GLN A 8 -0.28 -20.69 -7.64
N ILE A 9 -1.06 -20.67 -8.72
CA ILE A 9 -2.03 -21.72 -9.05
C ILE A 9 -1.33 -23.08 -9.19
N LEU A 10 -0.25 -23.17 -9.98
CA LEU A 10 0.48 -24.43 -10.16
C LEU A 10 1.06 -24.97 -8.84
N LYS A 11 1.64 -24.08 -8.01
CA LYS A 11 2.14 -24.43 -6.68
C LYS A 11 1.00 -24.98 -5.79
N SER A 12 -0.15 -24.31 -5.79
CA SER A 12 -1.35 -24.72 -5.04
C SER A 12 -1.79 -26.13 -5.43
N TRP A 13 -1.93 -26.41 -6.73
CA TRP A 13 -2.33 -27.73 -7.22
C TRP A 13 -1.32 -28.83 -6.85
N ARG A 14 -0.03 -28.54 -6.95
CA ARG A 14 1.01 -29.48 -6.51
C ARG A 14 0.87 -29.80 -5.02
N GLN A 15 0.71 -28.78 -4.18
CA GLN A 15 0.58 -28.96 -2.73
C GLN A 15 -0.71 -29.68 -2.33
N TYR A 16 -1.80 -29.46 -3.06
CA TYR A 16 -3.09 -30.07 -2.78
C TYR A 16 -3.17 -31.53 -3.29
N ALA A 17 -2.83 -31.78 -4.56
CA ALA A 17 -3.10 -33.06 -5.21
C ALA A 17 -1.91 -34.02 -5.21
N ILE A 18 -0.68 -33.53 -5.14
CA ILE A 18 0.54 -34.33 -5.35
C ILE A 18 1.27 -34.59 -4.04
N GLU A 19 1.58 -33.55 -3.26
CA GLU A 19 2.39 -33.66 -2.04
C GLU A 19 1.81 -34.64 -0.99
N PRO A 20 0.48 -34.73 -0.74
CA PRO A 20 -0.07 -35.71 0.19
C PRO A 20 0.13 -37.16 -0.26
N ARG A 21 0.08 -37.42 -1.57
CA ARG A 21 0.31 -38.75 -2.14
C ARG A 21 1.77 -39.16 -2.02
N ILE A 22 2.69 -38.23 -2.31
CA ILE A 22 4.12 -38.44 -2.12
C ILE A 22 4.42 -38.70 -0.64
N ALA A 23 3.84 -37.91 0.26
CA ALA A 23 4.03 -38.07 1.71
C ALA A 23 3.56 -39.45 2.19
N LYS A 24 2.38 -39.90 1.74
CA LYS A 24 1.86 -41.23 2.03
C LYS A 24 2.77 -42.34 1.52
N PHE A 25 3.28 -42.22 0.29
CA PHE A 25 4.15 -43.23 -0.32
C PHE A 25 5.55 -43.27 0.32
N THR A 26 6.10 -42.11 0.70
CA THR A 26 7.47 -42.00 1.24
C THR A 26 7.54 -42.08 2.77
N GLY A 27 6.40 -42.13 3.47
CA GLY A 27 6.34 -42.04 4.93
C GLY A 27 6.68 -40.65 5.49
N ARG A 28 6.80 -39.62 4.64
CA ARG A 28 7.16 -38.26 5.06
C ARG A 28 6.02 -37.63 5.87
N ILE A 29 6.31 -37.17 7.08
CA ILE A 29 5.36 -36.44 7.92
C ILE A 29 5.06 -35.07 7.29
N MET A 30 3.78 -34.79 7.04
CA MET A 30 3.32 -33.49 6.56
C MET A 30 3.34 -32.47 7.71
N ARG A 31 3.98 -31.32 7.50
CA ARG A 31 4.03 -30.24 8.50
C ARG A 31 2.75 -29.39 8.52
N ASN A 32 2.10 -29.27 7.37
CA ASN A 32 0.86 -28.52 7.24
C ASN A 32 -0.32 -29.50 7.31
N THR A 33 -0.91 -29.64 8.49
CA THR A 33 -2.05 -30.53 8.77
C THR A 33 -3.33 -29.77 9.11
N GLY A 34 -3.25 -28.45 9.24
CA GLY A 34 -4.37 -27.56 9.52
C GLY A 34 -5.10 -27.10 8.26
N PRO A 35 -5.91 -26.04 8.36
CA PRO A 35 -6.76 -25.58 7.26
C PRO A 35 -5.95 -25.03 6.08
N ARG A 36 -6.56 -25.06 4.89
CA ARG A 36 -6.05 -24.40 3.69
C ARG A 36 -6.71 -23.02 3.56
N ILE A 37 -5.89 -21.96 3.58
CA ILE A 37 -6.34 -20.58 3.55
C ILE A 37 -5.75 -19.88 2.32
N ALA A 38 -6.61 -19.28 1.49
CA ALA A 38 -6.22 -18.47 0.34
C ALA A 38 -6.42 -16.98 0.64
N ILE A 39 -5.40 -16.17 0.39
CA ILE A 39 -5.45 -14.70 0.52
C ILE A 39 -5.24 -14.05 -0.84
N ILE A 40 -6.23 -13.32 -1.32
CA ILE A 40 -6.22 -12.69 -2.64
C ILE A 40 -6.16 -11.18 -2.43
N GLY A 41 -5.25 -10.49 -3.11
CA GLY A 41 -5.25 -9.03 -3.04
C GLY A 41 -3.99 -8.38 -3.60
N ASN A 42 -3.86 -7.10 -3.34
CA ASN A 42 -2.73 -6.28 -3.78
C ASN A 42 -1.45 -6.60 -2.97
N CYS A 43 -0.53 -5.64 -2.90
CA CYS A 43 0.73 -5.73 -2.16
C CYS A 43 0.57 -6.17 -0.69
N GLN A 44 -0.55 -5.87 -0.03
CA GLN A 44 -0.77 -6.23 1.38
C GLN A 44 -1.07 -7.73 1.59
N SER A 45 -1.54 -8.43 0.55
CA SER A 45 -1.97 -9.83 0.64
C SER A 45 -0.88 -10.77 1.15
N PHE A 46 0.38 -10.51 0.81
CA PHE A 46 1.51 -11.30 1.32
C PHE A 46 1.67 -11.14 2.83
N GLY A 47 1.62 -9.92 3.35
CA GLY A 47 1.77 -9.67 4.79
C GLY A 47 0.64 -10.30 5.61
N VAL A 48 -0.59 -10.29 5.09
CA VAL A 48 -1.74 -10.99 5.70
C VAL A 48 -1.52 -12.51 5.66
N ALA A 49 -1.15 -13.09 4.51
CA ALA A 49 -0.88 -14.52 4.39
C ALA A 49 0.25 -14.98 5.32
N TYR A 50 1.32 -14.18 5.40
CA TYR A 50 2.45 -14.45 6.29
C TYR A 50 2.01 -14.42 7.76
N ALA A 51 1.28 -13.38 8.17
CA ALA A 51 0.74 -13.27 9.53
C ALA A 51 -0.17 -14.45 9.88
N MET A 52 -1.07 -14.87 8.98
CA MET A 52 -1.91 -16.05 9.19
C MET A 52 -1.11 -17.34 9.36
N LYS A 53 0.00 -17.50 8.63
CA LYS A 53 0.91 -18.64 8.80
C LYS A 53 1.64 -18.61 10.15
N VAL A 54 1.92 -17.43 10.71
CA VAL A 54 2.47 -17.28 12.06
C VAL A 54 1.40 -17.60 13.12
N LEU A 55 0.15 -17.16 12.91
CA LEU A 55 -0.98 -17.44 13.80
C LEU A 55 -1.35 -18.93 13.85
N ASP A 56 -1.19 -19.66 12.74
CA ASP A 56 -1.31 -21.12 12.69
C ASP A 56 -0.23 -21.75 11.78
N PRO A 57 0.89 -22.21 12.37
CA PRO A 57 1.93 -22.93 11.65
C PRO A 57 1.48 -24.23 11.00
N SER A 58 0.34 -24.82 11.40
CA SER A 58 -0.19 -26.03 10.78
C SER A 58 -1.00 -25.73 9.51
N ALA A 59 -1.52 -24.52 9.34
CA ALA A 59 -2.30 -24.13 8.17
C ALA A 59 -1.44 -24.12 6.89
N THR A 60 -2.03 -24.48 5.75
CA THR A 60 -1.45 -24.13 4.44
C THR A 60 -2.00 -22.78 4.03
N VAL A 61 -1.15 -21.76 3.98
CA VAL A 61 -1.55 -20.41 3.58
C VAL A 61 -0.88 -20.04 2.28
N ASP A 62 -1.66 -19.70 1.27
CA ASP A 62 -1.18 -19.23 -0.02
C ASP A 62 -1.76 -17.84 -0.30
N HIS A 63 -0.94 -16.97 -0.89
CA HIS A 63 -1.37 -15.67 -1.37
C HIS A 63 -1.45 -15.64 -2.90
N PHE A 64 -2.39 -14.89 -3.44
CA PHE A 64 -2.59 -14.66 -4.87
C PHE A 64 -2.54 -13.15 -5.15
N SER A 65 -1.50 -12.72 -5.86
CA SER A 65 -1.22 -11.29 -6.10
C SER A 65 -2.09 -10.74 -7.23
N MET A 66 -2.90 -9.73 -6.93
CA MET A 66 -3.75 -8.99 -7.88
C MET A 66 -3.13 -7.63 -8.25
N ILE A 67 -1.82 -7.60 -8.47
CA ILE A 67 -1.10 -6.39 -8.91
C ILE A 67 -0.94 -6.38 -10.43
N ALA A 68 -0.53 -7.51 -11.01
CA ALA A 68 -0.31 -7.66 -12.45
C ALA A 68 -1.43 -8.49 -13.10
N ARG A 69 -1.61 -8.33 -14.41
CA ARG A 69 -2.57 -9.12 -15.19
C ARG A 69 -2.14 -10.59 -15.23
N ALA A 70 -3.02 -11.49 -14.80
CA ALA A 70 -2.84 -12.93 -14.91
C ALA A 70 -3.21 -13.44 -16.31
N ARG A 71 -2.59 -14.55 -16.73
CA ARG A 71 -3.02 -15.28 -17.94
C ARG A 71 -4.14 -16.28 -17.63
N SER A 72 -4.23 -16.72 -16.38
CA SER A 72 -5.27 -17.61 -15.89
C SER A 72 -6.68 -17.00 -16.04
N THR A 73 -7.64 -17.88 -16.29
CA THR A 73 -9.06 -17.52 -16.39
C THR A 73 -9.73 -17.58 -15.02
N MET A 74 -10.83 -16.85 -14.86
CA MET A 74 -11.65 -16.88 -13.66
C MET A 74 -12.13 -18.30 -13.34
N GLY A 75 -12.46 -19.10 -14.36
CA GLY A 75 -12.83 -20.50 -14.15
C GLY A 75 -11.73 -21.38 -13.56
N LEU A 76 -10.49 -21.26 -14.04
CA LEU A 76 -9.36 -21.97 -13.46
C LEU A 76 -9.06 -21.46 -12.04
N PHE A 77 -9.18 -20.15 -11.84
CA PHE A 77 -8.93 -19.53 -10.55
C PHE A 77 -9.94 -19.99 -9.49
N VAL A 78 -11.24 -19.92 -9.79
CA VAL A 78 -12.32 -20.44 -8.94
C VAL A 78 -12.09 -21.92 -8.62
N LYS A 79 -11.83 -22.76 -9.62
CA LYS A 79 -11.55 -24.19 -9.40
C LYS A 79 -10.35 -24.44 -8.49
N THR A 80 -9.35 -23.55 -8.54
CA THR A 80 -8.19 -23.62 -7.64
C THR A 80 -8.58 -23.22 -6.22
N LEU A 81 -9.34 -22.14 -6.06
CA LEU A 81 -9.80 -21.62 -4.77
C LEU A 81 -10.83 -22.54 -4.08
N GLU A 82 -11.57 -23.34 -4.84
CA GLU A 82 -12.45 -24.40 -4.30
C GLU A 82 -11.70 -25.37 -3.39
N THR A 83 -10.41 -25.60 -3.64
CA THR A 83 -9.53 -26.50 -2.83
C THR A 83 -9.11 -25.94 -1.47
N TYR A 84 -9.55 -24.73 -1.12
CA TYR A 84 -9.25 -24.07 0.15
C TYR A 84 -10.46 -24.08 1.08
N ASP A 85 -10.24 -24.20 2.38
CA ASP A 85 -11.29 -24.14 3.39
C ASP A 85 -11.80 -22.71 3.56
N TYR A 86 -10.87 -21.74 3.53
CA TYR A 86 -11.16 -20.31 3.68
C TYR A 86 -10.54 -19.51 2.54
N VAL A 87 -11.31 -18.60 1.96
CA VAL A 87 -10.87 -17.71 0.88
C VAL A 87 -11.15 -16.28 1.29
N PHE A 88 -10.10 -15.49 1.50
CA PHE A 88 -10.20 -14.06 1.79
C PHE A 88 -9.73 -13.26 0.58
N SER A 89 -10.45 -12.20 0.21
CA SER A 89 -10.09 -11.36 -0.93
C SER A 89 -10.22 -9.87 -0.63
N HIS A 90 -9.25 -9.07 -1.08
CA HIS A 90 -9.53 -7.67 -1.38
C HIS A 90 -10.47 -7.56 -2.59
N ASP A 91 -11.08 -6.39 -2.75
CA ASP A 91 -11.62 -6.00 -4.04
C ASP A 91 -10.51 -5.87 -5.09
N PHE A 92 -10.79 -6.35 -6.29
CA PHE A 92 -9.92 -6.21 -7.44
C PHE A 92 -10.77 -6.05 -8.70
N LEU A 93 -10.26 -5.25 -9.63
CA LEU A 93 -10.97 -4.89 -10.85
C LEU A 93 -10.82 -5.96 -11.93
N ASP A 94 -11.70 -5.88 -12.93
CA ASP A 94 -11.62 -6.69 -14.14
C ASP A 94 -10.25 -6.54 -14.81
N GLY A 95 -9.76 -7.66 -15.36
CA GLY A 95 -8.47 -7.69 -16.07
C GLY A 95 -7.27 -8.12 -15.23
N HIS A 96 -7.37 -8.15 -13.89
CA HIS A 96 -6.37 -8.84 -13.07
C HIS A 96 -6.43 -10.36 -13.25
N VAL A 97 -7.64 -10.92 -13.38
CA VAL A 97 -7.90 -12.29 -13.82
C VAL A 97 -8.78 -12.23 -15.07
N ARG A 98 -8.54 -13.11 -16.04
CA ARG A 98 -9.33 -13.09 -17.29
C ARG A 98 -10.74 -13.59 -17.03
N GLY A 99 -11.73 -12.75 -17.34
CA GLY A 99 -13.15 -13.11 -17.23
C GLY A 99 -13.86 -12.58 -15.98
N GLY A 100 -13.29 -11.60 -15.28
CA GLY A 100 -13.99 -10.81 -14.25
C GLY A 100 -13.10 -10.36 -13.09
N GLY A 101 -13.63 -9.49 -12.25
CA GLY A 101 -13.04 -8.97 -11.01
C GLY A 101 -13.53 -9.68 -9.74
N SER A 102 -13.47 -9.00 -8.60
CA SER A 102 -13.91 -9.54 -7.31
C SER A 102 -15.40 -9.88 -7.28
N GLU A 103 -16.25 -9.13 -7.99
CA GLU A 103 -17.69 -9.40 -8.05
C GLU A 103 -17.98 -10.77 -8.69
N GLU A 104 -17.41 -11.03 -9.86
CA GLU A 104 -17.53 -12.32 -10.54
C GLU A 104 -16.98 -13.47 -9.68
N LEU A 105 -15.86 -13.24 -8.98
CA LEU A 105 -15.33 -14.23 -8.04
C LEU A 105 -16.32 -14.56 -6.93
N ARG A 106 -16.97 -13.55 -6.32
CA ARG A 106 -17.95 -13.78 -5.25
C ARG A 106 -19.18 -14.53 -5.75
N GLN A 107 -19.68 -14.19 -6.93
CA GLN A 107 -20.84 -14.86 -7.53
C GLN A 107 -20.55 -16.33 -7.80
N ARG A 108 -19.36 -16.65 -8.29
CA ARG A 108 -18.94 -18.03 -8.61
C ARG A 108 -18.41 -18.82 -7.43
N LEU A 109 -17.94 -18.14 -6.39
CA LEU A 109 -17.41 -18.74 -5.18
C LEU A 109 -17.96 -18.01 -3.93
N PRO A 110 -19.23 -18.27 -3.55
CA PRO A 110 -19.91 -17.54 -2.47
C PRO A 110 -19.25 -17.65 -1.08
N LYS A 111 -18.36 -18.64 -0.88
CA LYS A 111 -17.55 -18.76 0.36
C LYS A 111 -16.41 -17.73 0.47
N THR A 112 -16.21 -16.90 -0.56
CA THR A 112 -15.20 -15.84 -0.57
C THR A 112 -15.60 -14.73 0.40
N ILE A 113 -14.72 -14.44 1.35
CA ILE A 113 -14.91 -13.39 2.35
C ILE A 113 -14.10 -12.17 1.93
N MET A 114 -14.78 -11.04 1.72
CA MET A 114 -14.09 -9.80 1.38
C MET A 114 -13.46 -9.17 2.62
N PHE A 115 -12.27 -8.60 2.47
CA PHE A 115 -11.60 -7.86 3.54
C PHE A 115 -10.94 -6.58 3.03
N PRO A 116 -10.74 -5.56 3.90
CA PRO A 116 -10.24 -4.26 3.48
C PRO A 116 -8.74 -4.29 3.19
N ALA A 117 -8.35 -3.55 2.15
CA ALA A 117 -7.00 -3.02 2.09
C ALA A 117 -6.89 -1.86 3.09
N ILE A 118 -5.83 -1.83 3.90
CA ILE A 118 -5.62 -0.75 4.86
C ILE A 118 -5.08 0.48 4.13
N THR A 119 -5.82 1.58 4.23
CA THR A 119 -5.43 2.90 3.74
C THR A 119 -5.50 3.91 4.89
N PHE A 120 -4.50 4.79 4.98
CA PHE A 120 -4.47 5.82 6.02
C PHE A 120 -3.58 6.99 5.58
N ALA A 121 -4.20 8.12 5.26
CA ALA A 121 -3.52 9.25 4.62
C ALA A 121 -2.87 10.24 5.59
N ALA A 122 -3.21 10.22 6.88
CA ALA A 122 -2.84 11.30 7.80
C ALA A 122 -1.33 11.53 7.96
N PHE A 123 -0.51 10.48 7.79
CA PHE A 123 0.96 10.60 7.86
C PHE A 123 1.59 11.14 6.57
N HIS A 124 0.89 11.02 5.44
CA HIS A 124 1.45 11.33 4.11
C HIS A 124 0.48 12.22 3.31
N PRO A 125 0.05 13.38 3.84
CA PRO A 125 -0.95 14.22 3.17
C PRO A 125 -0.47 14.79 1.85
N ASP A 126 0.85 14.88 1.63
CA ASP A 126 1.45 15.32 0.36
C ASP A 126 1.51 14.22 -0.71
N LEU A 127 1.35 12.94 -0.33
CA LEU A 127 1.39 11.84 -1.28
C LEU A 127 0.13 11.85 -2.14
N VAL A 128 0.32 12.04 -3.43
CA VAL A 128 -0.74 12.00 -4.46
C VAL A 128 -0.40 11.06 -5.59
N TYR A 129 -1.42 10.71 -6.36
CA TYR A 129 -1.30 9.97 -7.61
C TYR A 129 -1.64 10.88 -8.78
N ILE A 130 -0.92 10.69 -9.89
CA ILE A 130 -1.23 11.31 -11.18
C ILE A 130 -1.75 10.21 -12.08
N HIS A 131 -3.00 10.32 -12.51
CA HIS A 131 -3.63 9.30 -13.35
C HIS A 131 -3.19 9.42 -14.80
N ASP A 132 -2.73 8.31 -15.38
CA ASP A 132 -2.49 8.22 -16.82
C ASP A 132 -3.80 7.79 -17.49
N LEU A 133 -4.58 8.78 -17.95
CA LEU A 133 -5.88 8.55 -18.60
C LEU A 133 -5.78 7.75 -19.91
N SER A 134 -4.57 7.62 -20.50
CA SER A 134 -4.37 6.78 -21.68
C SER A 134 -4.33 5.27 -21.36
N ARG A 135 -4.18 4.92 -20.08
CA ARG A 135 -4.07 3.54 -19.62
C ARG A 135 -5.17 3.21 -18.62
N MET A 136 -5.88 2.10 -18.88
CA MET A 136 -6.87 1.57 -17.93
C MET A 136 -6.19 1.24 -16.59
N HIS A 137 -6.60 1.94 -15.53
CA HIS A 137 -6.00 1.89 -14.18
C HIS A 137 -4.52 2.28 -14.15
N GLY A 138 -4.10 3.14 -15.08
CA GLY A 138 -2.73 3.63 -15.19
C GLY A 138 -2.44 4.81 -14.28
N PHE A 139 -1.18 4.88 -13.86
CA PHE A 139 -0.61 6.03 -13.18
C PHE A 139 0.64 6.47 -13.93
N VAL A 140 0.92 7.76 -13.90
CA VAL A 140 2.28 8.24 -14.19
C VAL A 140 3.19 7.71 -13.09
N CYS A 141 4.31 7.10 -13.47
CA CYS A 141 5.30 6.63 -12.51
C CYS A 141 6.31 7.75 -12.25
N GLY A 142 6.37 8.19 -10.99
CA GLY A 142 7.40 9.04 -10.42
C GLY A 142 8.68 8.29 -10.05
N PRO A 143 9.59 8.95 -9.31
CA PRO A 143 10.86 8.34 -8.92
C PRO A 143 10.71 7.25 -7.86
N ILE A 144 9.55 7.17 -7.21
CA ILE A 144 9.18 6.17 -6.21
C ILE A 144 7.86 5.49 -6.62
N GLY A 145 7.88 4.88 -7.80
CA GLY A 145 6.71 4.18 -8.33
C GLY A 145 5.58 5.18 -8.62
N PRO A 146 4.32 4.89 -8.27
CA PRO A 146 3.19 5.77 -8.61
C PRO A 146 3.02 6.97 -7.66
N TYR A 147 3.90 7.13 -6.66
CA TYR A 147 3.76 8.18 -5.64
C TYR A 147 4.42 9.48 -6.08
N HIS A 148 3.65 10.57 -5.99
CA HIS A 148 4.10 11.92 -6.25
C HIS A 148 3.84 12.83 -5.05
N SER A 149 4.52 13.96 -5.00
CA SER A 149 4.26 15.04 -4.05
C SER A 149 3.31 16.06 -4.69
N ALA A 150 2.26 16.44 -3.98
CA ALA A 150 1.34 17.49 -4.40
C ALA A 150 2.06 18.84 -4.47
N ILE A 151 2.91 19.13 -3.49
CA ILE A 151 3.76 20.33 -3.45
C ILE A 151 4.72 20.37 -4.65
N ALA A 152 5.43 19.28 -4.94
CA ALA A 152 6.36 19.23 -6.07
C ALA A 152 5.64 19.37 -7.41
N LEU A 153 4.46 18.76 -7.57
CA LEU A 153 3.64 18.90 -8.77
C LEU A 153 3.15 20.34 -8.95
N PHE A 154 2.65 20.98 -7.88
CA PHE A 154 2.26 22.38 -7.89
C PHE A 154 3.42 23.28 -8.29
N ALA A 155 4.58 23.12 -7.64
CA ALA A 155 5.76 23.93 -7.87
C ALA A 155 6.24 23.83 -9.32
N TYR A 156 6.26 22.62 -9.88
CA TYR A 156 6.59 22.39 -11.28
C TYR A 156 5.62 23.11 -12.21
N ARG A 157 4.32 22.97 -11.99
CA ARG A 157 3.29 23.58 -12.85
C ARG A 157 3.23 25.11 -12.74
N LYS A 158 3.75 25.69 -11.66
CA LYS A 158 3.94 27.15 -11.51
C LYS A 158 5.32 27.64 -11.98
N GLY A 159 6.19 26.76 -12.48
CA GLY A 159 7.51 27.12 -12.97
C GLY A 159 8.48 27.56 -11.88
N LEU A 160 8.31 27.07 -10.64
CA LEU A 160 9.27 27.31 -9.56
C LEU A 160 10.55 26.51 -9.77
N SER A 161 11.70 27.05 -9.38
CA SER A 161 12.96 26.31 -9.36
C SER A 161 12.94 25.18 -8.32
N ILE A 162 13.89 24.25 -8.42
CA ILE A 162 14.01 23.13 -7.46
C ILE A 162 14.25 23.65 -6.04
N GLU A 163 15.02 24.73 -5.89
CA GLU A 163 15.33 25.34 -4.59
C GLU A 163 14.09 26.01 -3.98
N MET A 164 13.31 26.73 -4.79
CA MET A 164 12.03 27.31 -4.36
C MET A 164 11.00 26.21 -4.02
N ALA A 165 10.97 25.13 -4.80
CA ALA A 165 10.14 23.97 -4.50
C ALA A 165 10.56 23.30 -3.18
N ASN A 166 11.86 23.15 -2.93
CA ASN A 166 12.37 22.62 -1.66
C ASN A 166 11.94 23.50 -0.48
N ALA A 167 11.99 24.82 -0.64
CA ALA A 167 11.55 25.77 0.38
C ALA A 167 10.04 25.70 0.72
N LEU A 168 9.22 25.00 -0.08
CA LEU A 168 7.81 24.75 0.24
C LEU A 168 7.60 23.61 1.24
N PHE A 169 8.58 22.77 1.54
CA PHE A 169 8.43 21.63 2.45
C PHE A 169 8.61 22.04 3.93
N ASN A 170 7.86 23.05 4.36
CA ASN A 170 7.97 23.68 5.68
C ASN A 170 6.67 23.68 6.48
N GLU A 171 6.80 23.87 7.80
CA GLU A 171 5.68 23.89 8.75
C GLU A 171 4.61 24.93 8.39
N ASN A 172 5.01 26.15 7.99
CA ASN A 172 4.07 27.21 7.58
C ASN A 172 3.25 26.84 6.32
N VAL A 173 3.87 26.15 5.36
CA VAL A 173 3.18 25.66 4.16
C VAL A 173 2.26 24.50 4.52
N PHE A 174 2.70 23.58 5.38
CA PHE A 174 1.88 22.45 5.80
C PHE A 174 0.64 22.90 6.58
N ASP A 175 0.78 23.92 7.42
CA ASP A 175 -0.35 24.55 8.11
C ASP A 175 -1.34 25.17 7.10
N ALA A 176 -0.83 25.96 6.16
CA ALA A 176 -1.63 26.58 5.10
C ALA A 176 -2.39 25.57 4.23
N LEU A 177 -1.81 24.38 4.01
CA LEU A 177 -2.40 23.30 3.23
C LEU A 177 -3.31 22.37 4.06
N GLY A 178 -3.45 22.60 5.37
CA GLY A 178 -4.26 21.77 6.26
C GLY A 178 -3.67 20.38 6.54
N TYR A 179 -2.37 20.18 6.31
CA TYR A 179 -1.71 18.87 6.47
C TYR A 179 -1.72 18.36 7.90
N PHE A 180 -1.91 19.25 8.88
CA PHE A 180 -1.94 18.93 10.30
C PHE A 180 -3.29 18.42 10.82
N ASP A 181 -4.35 18.50 10.01
CA ASP A 181 -5.73 18.20 10.45
C ASP A 181 -6.29 16.91 9.84
N MET A 182 -5.41 16.10 9.24
CA MET A 182 -5.81 14.92 8.46
C MET A 182 -6.16 13.69 9.31
N TRP A 183 -5.79 13.67 10.59
CA TRP A 183 -5.97 12.50 11.45
C TRP A 183 -7.42 12.04 11.58
N ASN A 184 -8.31 12.98 11.89
CA ASN A 184 -9.71 12.66 12.18
C ASN A 184 -10.41 12.14 10.93
N ASP A 185 -10.15 12.75 9.78
CA ASP A 185 -10.74 12.37 8.50
C ASP A 185 -10.23 10.99 8.04
N ALA A 186 -8.91 10.77 8.09
CA ALA A 186 -8.31 9.48 7.74
C ALA A 186 -8.76 8.35 8.69
N SER A 187 -8.94 8.66 9.98
CA SER A 187 -9.44 7.70 10.96
C SER A 187 -10.90 7.32 10.69
N ARG A 188 -11.76 8.31 10.41
CA ARG A 188 -13.16 8.04 10.04
C ARG A 188 -13.24 7.25 8.74
N GLU A 189 -12.50 7.66 7.70
CA GLU A 189 -12.49 6.95 6.42
C GLU A 189 -12.09 5.48 6.58
N LEU A 190 -11.01 5.20 7.32
CA LEU A 190 -10.58 3.84 7.60
C LEU A 190 -11.66 3.04 8.34
N LEU A 191 -12.18 3.56 9.45
CA LEU A 191 -13.12 2.84 10.32
C LEU A 191 -14.49 2.63 9.66
N ASP A 192 -15.01 3.66 8.98
CA ASP A 192 -16.28 3.57 8.26
C ASP A 192 -16.15 2.62 7.08
N ALA A 193 -15.05 2.69 6.31
CA ALA A 193 -14.82 1.76 5.20
C ALA A 193 -14.70 0.31 5.68
N THR A 194 -13.99 0.04 6.78
CA THR A 194 -13.80 -1.34 7.28
C THR A 194 -15.08 -1.89 7.89
N ARG A 195 -15.81 -1.08 8.67
CA ARG A 195 -17.05 -1.48 9.31
C ARG A 195 -18.18 -1.66 8.30
N ASP A 196 -18.42 -0.66 7.47
CA ASP A 196 -19.64 -0.60 6.66
C ASP A 196 -19.55 -1.53 5.45
N ARG A 197 -18.35 -1.70 4.86
CA ARG A 197 -18.16 -2.55 3.67
C ARG A 197 -17.77 -3.98 3.99
N TYR A 198 -17.03 -4.20 5.09
CA TYR A 198 -16.45 -5.51 5.39
C TYR A 198 -16.91 -6.09 6.74
N GLY A 199 -17.69 -5.36 7.52
CA GLY A 199 -18.16 -5.79 8.84
C GLY A 199 -17.02 -5.98 9.84
N LEU A 200 -15.91 -5.26 9.68
CA LEU A 200 -14.75 -5.33 10.56
C LEU A 200 -14.59 -4.00 11.33
N ASP A 201 -14.81 -4.07 12.64
CA ASP A 201 -14.48 -2.98 13.55
C ASP A 201 -12.99 -3.03 13.91
N LEU A 202 -12.25 -2.02 13.47
CA LEU A 202 -10.83 -1.82 13.72
C LEU A 202 -10.56 -0.67 14.71
N SER A 203 -11.56 -0.21 15.45
CA SER A 203 -11.42 0.95 16.35
C SER A 203 -10.37 0.71 17.44
N ALA A 204 -10.37 -0.47 18.05
CA ALA A 204 -9.39 -0.86 19.05
C ALA A 204 -7.98 -0.99 18.44
N GLU A 205 -7.90 -1.54 17.25
CA GLU A 205 -6.65 -1.73 16.51
C GLU A 205 -6.04 -0.39 16.13
N LEU A 206 -6.82 0.55 15.58
CA LEU A 206 -6.36 1.90 15.26
C LEU A 206 -5.82 2.63 16.50
N MET A 207 -6.51 2.52 17.64
CA MET A 207 -6.01 3.06 18.92
C MET A 207 -4.71 2.42 19.38
N ASN A 208 -4.51 1.13 19.12
CA ASN A 208 -3.28 0.43 19.48
C ASN A 208 -2.13 0.79 18.52
N TRP A 209 -2.42 0.89 17.23
CA TRP A 209 -1.45 1.27 16.21
C TRP A 209 -0.96 2.71 16.44
N SER A 210 -1.85 3.65 16.73
CA SER A 210 -1.49 5.05 16.98
C SER A 210 -0.55 5.22 18.18
N ARG A 211 -0.74 4.43 19.25
CA ARG A 211 0.17 4.42 20.42
C ARG A 211 1.56 3.87 20.11
N ARG A 212 1.71 3.07 19.06
CA ARG A 212 3.01 2.54 18.61
C ARG A 212 3.78 3.54 17.75
N GLY A 213 3.16 4.64 17.34
CA GLY A 213 3.72 5.62 16.42
C GLY A 213 3.27 5.39 14.97
N VAL A 214 4.15 5.70 14.02
CA VAL A 214 3.83 5.61 12.58
C VAL A 214 3.62 4.15 12.17
N PHE A 215 2.43 3.85 11.67
CA PHE A 215 2.02 2.50 11.28
C PHE A 215 1.88 2.31 9.77
N MET A 216 2.37 3.25 8.97
CA MET A 216 2.29 3.26 7.51
C MET A 216 3.62 3.69 6.88
N TYR A 217 4.05 3.03 5.80
CA TYR A 217 5.17 3.42 4.92
C TYR A 217 4.76 4.36 3.78
N SER A 218 3.48 4.36 3.44
CA SER A 218 2.82 5.23 2.46
C SER A 218 1.32 5.27 2.80
N THR A 219 0.49 5.97 2.03
CA THR A 219 -0.97 5.98 2.27
C THR A 219 -1.62 4.60 2.17
N VAL A 220 -0.97 3.63 1.52
CA VAL A 220 -1.53 2.29 1.22
C VAL A 220 -0.62 1.13 1.64
N HIS A 221 0.57 1.40 2.20
CA HIS A 221 1.51 0.38 2.65
C HIS A 221 1.61 0.37 4.18
N PRO A 222 0.79 -0.41 4.89
CA PRO A 222 0.86 -0.51 6.34
C PRO A 222 2.12 -1.24 6.83
N MET A 223 2.48 -1.01 8.09
CA MET A 223 3.48 -1.80 8.81
C MET A 223 3.02 -3.25 8.99
N SER A 224 3.97 -4.18 9.14
CA SER A 224 3.67 -5.62 9.24
C SER A 224 2.74 -5.96 10.41
N PHE A 225 2.84 -5.25 11.53
CA PHE A 225 1.99 -5.49 12.70
C PHE A 225 0.52 -5.11 12.48
N VAL A 226 0.25 -4.13 11.60
CA VAL A 226 -1.13 -3.75 11.23
C VAL A 226 -1.78 -4.90 10.48
N LEU A 227 -1.05 -5.50 9.54
CA LEU A 227 -1.50 -6.69 8.79
C LEU A 227 -1.64 -7.91 9.69
N PHE A 228 -0.80 -8.04 10.72
CA PHE A 228 -0.93 -9.08 11.74
C PHE A 228 -2.21 -8.93 12.58
N ASP A 229 -2.52 -7.71 13.02
CA ASP A 229 -3.75 -7.43 13.77
C ASP A 229 -5.00 -7.63 12.91
N LEU A 230 -4.98 -7.20 11.65
CA LEU A 230 -6.03 -7.50 10.67
C LEU A 230 -6.22 -9.02 10.49
N SER A 231 -5.13 -9.78 10.42
CA SER A 231 -5.18 -11.24 10.27
C SER A 231 -5.85 -11.94 11.46
N LYS A 232 -5.68 -11.42 12.69
CA LYS A 232 -6.40 -11.91 13.87
C LYS A 232 -7.92 -11.69 13.75
N LYS A 233 -8.35 -10.51 13.29
CA LYS A 233 -9.77 -10.24 13.04
C LYS A 233 -10.36 -11.17 11.98
N LEU A 234 -9.60 -11.48 10.94
CA LEU A 234 -10.03 -12.41 9.90
C LEU A 234 -10.14 -13.85 10.44
N PHE A 235 -9.24 -14.28 11.33
CA PHE A 235 -9.35 -15.56 12.03
C PHE A 235 -10.61 -15.63 12.89
N GLU A 236 -10.84 -14.61 13.72
CA GLU A 236 -12.04 -14.50 14.57
C GLU A 236 -13.32 -14.57 13.73
N ARG A 237 -13.34 -13.88 12.58
CA ARG A 237 -14.49 -13.82 11.66
C ARG A 237 -14.93 -15.20 11.14
N VAL A 238 -14.00 -16.16 11.06
CA VAL A 238 -14.26 -17.54 10.63
C VAL A 238 -14.13 -18.56 11.75
N SER A 239 -14.11 -18.10 13.01
CA SER A 239 -13.99 -18.95 14.21
C SER A 239 -12.71 -19.79 14.28
N LEU A 240 -11.64 -19.39 13.57
CA LEU A 240 -10.31 -19.94 13.76
C LEU A 240 -9.68 -19.33 15.03
N LYS A 241 -8.97 -20.16 15.80
CA LYS A 241 -8.32 -19.72 17.04
C LYS A 241 -6.87 -19.31 16.76
N PRO A 242 -6.53 -18.01 16.80
CA PRO A 242 -5.15 -17.60 16.64
C PRO A 242 -4.30 -18.13 17.81
N ARG A 243 -3.10 -18.63 17.53
CA ARG A 243 -2.14 -18.95 18.61
C ARG A 243 -1.65 -17.65 19.25
N ALA A 244 -1.45 -17.69 20.57
CA ALA A 244 -0.74 -16.63 21.27
C ALA A 244 0.72 -16.62 20.81
N VAL A 245 1.14 -15.54 20.17
CA VAL A 245 2.49 -15.38 19.62
C VAL A 245 2.93 -13.92 19.73
N ASN A 246 4.18 -13.70 20.11
CA ASN A 246 4.81 -12.40 20.01
C ASN A 246 5.30 -12.19 18.57
N PHE A 247 4.52 -11.47 17.77
CA PHE A 247 4.81 -11.26 16.35
C PHE A 247 6.13 -10.54 16.08
N ASN A 248 6.65 -9.76 17.02
CA ASN A 248 7.91 -9.02 16.82
C ASN A 248 9.10 -9.93 16.53
N TYR A 249 9.11 -11.18 17.04
CA TYR A 249 10.16 -12.16 16.74
C TYR A 249 10.12 -12.69 15.30
N TYR A 250 8.97 -12.56 14.64
CA TYR A 250 8.72 -13.12 13.32
C TYR A 250 8.37 -12.04 12.29
N ALA A 251 8.41 -10.77 12.67
CA ALA A 251 7.92 -9.69 11.81
C ALA A 251 8.75 -9.62 10.51
N ILE A 252 8.08 -9.86 9.38
CA ILE A 252 8.62 -9.57 8.05
C ILE A 252 7.97 -8.31 7.53
N HIS A 253 8.78 -7.29 7.25
CA HIS A 253 8.34 -6.02 6.70
C HIS A 253 8.39 -6.05 5.16
N ASP A 254 7.62 -6.92 4.52
CA ASP A 254 7.67 -7.12 3.07
C ASP A 254 7.37 -5.83 2.31
N LEU A 255 6.38 -5.05 2.76
CA LEU A 255 6.04 -3.76 2.17
C LEU A 255 7.14 -2.70 2.33
N ALA A 256 8.08 -2.86 3.28
CA ALA A 256 9.24 -1.98 3.38
C ALA A 256 10.22 -2.19 2.22
N ARG A 257 10.15 -3.32 1.51
CA ARG A 257 10.93 -3.54 0.28
C ARG A 257 10.41 -2.69 -0.86
N SER A 258 9.14 -2.28 -0.83
CA SER A 258 8.59 -1.30 -1.76
C SER A 258 9.08 0.10 -1.45
N GLU A 259 8.46 1.08 -2.10
CA GLU A 259 8.68 2.49 -1.90
C GLU A 259 8.22 2.94 -0.52
N ILE A 260 9.03 3.78 0.13
CA ILE A 260 8.67 4.46 1.38
C ILE A 260 8.60 5.95 1.10
N PHE A 261 7.43 6.52 1.37
CA PHE A 261 7.21 7.95 1.37
C PHE A 261 7.37 8.44 2.81
N PRO A 262 8.30 9.35 3.12
CA PRO A 262 8.54 9.72 4.50
C PRO A 262 7.40 10.57 5.07
N ILE A 263 7.25 10.50 6.39
CA ILE A 263 6.49 11.49 7.14
C ILE A 263 7.37 12.70 7.40
N TYR A 264 6.95 13.88 6.95
CA TYR A 264 7.74 15.09 7.11
C TYR A 264 7.88 15.48 8.59
N PRO A 265 9.04 16.01 9.03
CA PRO A 265 9.30 16.31 10.44
C PRO A 265 8.22 17.15 11.15
N PRO A 266 7.66 18.23 10.56
CA PRO A 266 6.59 18.99 11.24
C PRO A 266 5.31 18.15 11.44
N ILE A 267 4.97 17.29 10.48
CA ILE A 267 3.80 16.39 10.58
C ILE A 267 4.08 15.32 11.64
N ALA A 268 5.27 14.72 11.63
CA ALA A 268 5.68 13.71 12.60
C ALA A 268 5.68 14.26 14.03
N LYS A 269 6.17 15.49 14.22
CA LYS A 269 6.15 16.20 15.50
C LYS A 269 4.73 16.33 16.05
N ARG A 270 3.75 16.67 15.21
CA ARG A 270 2.33 16.76 15.59
C ARG A 270 1.77 15.44 16.11
N TYR A 271 2.24 14.32 15.56
CA TYR A 271 1.82 12.98 15.95
C TYR A 271 2.76 12.28 16.94
N GLY A 272 3.72 13.00 17.53
CA GLY A 272 4.65 12.43 18.50
C GLY A 272 5.60 11.37 17.93
N ALA A 273 5.92 11.46 16.64
CA ALA A 273 6.80 10.55 15.92
C ALA A 273 8.06 11.25 15.38
N GLN A 274 9.06 10.44 14.98
CA GLN A 274 10.20 10.92 14.23
C GLN A 274 9.88 10.98 12.75
N GLY A 275 10.11 12.14 12.13
CA GLY A 275 9.97 12.34 10.69
C GLY A 275 11.30 12.46 9.98
N GLY A 276 11.22 12.63 8.65
CA GLY A 276 12.39 12.82 7.81
C GLY A 276 12.00 13.20 6.39
N TYR A 277 13.03 13.37 5.56
CA TYR A 277 12.91 13.76 4.15
C TYR A 277 13.62 12.76 3.23
N MET A 278 13.75 11.51 3.68
CA MET A 278 14.39 10.43 2.94
C MET A 278 13.33 9.53 2.31
N PHE A 279 13.37 9.44 0.98
CA PHE A 279 12.47 8.62 0.18
C PHE A 279 13.18 7.33 -0.20
N LYS A 280 12.55 6.18 0.00
CA LYS A 280 13.15 4.88 -0.37
C LYS A 280 12.57 4.39 -1.69
N LEU A 281 13.42 3.92 -2.60
CA LEU A 281 13.01 3.27 -3.84
C LEU A 281 12.63 1.81 -3.60
N GLN A 282 11.81 1.25 -4.50
CA GLN A 282 11.49 -0.17 -4.47
C GLN A 282 12.74 -1.05 -4.71
N ASN A 283 12.85 -2.14 -3.95
CA ASN A 283 13.91 -3.13 -4.03
C ASN A 283 13.32 -4.56 -3.99
N HIS A 284 12.51 -4.87 -5.00
CA HIS A 284 11.78 -6.14 -5.13
C HIS A 284 12.56 -7.25 -5.85
N HIS A 285 13.70 -6.92 -6.46
CA HIS A 285 14.48 -7.88 -7.23
C HIS A 285 15.37 -8.74 -6.33
N ILE A 286 15.86 -9.85 -6.88
CA ILE A 286 17.05 -10.55 -6.37
C ILE A 286 18.23 -9.61 -6.64
N SER A 287 18.28 -8.51 -5.91
CA SER A 287 19.35 -7.54 -5.96
C SER A 287 20.38 -7.92 -4.91
N THR A 288 21.65 -7.85 -5.29
CA THR A 288 22.76 -7.87 -4.32
C THR A 288 22.92 -6.53 -3.62
N THR A 289 22.17 -5.49 -4.04
CA THR A 289 22.19 -4.16 -3.44
C THR A 289 21.12 -4.00 -2.36
N VAL A 290 21.40 -3.14 -1.39
CA VAL A 290 20.51 -2.85 -0.25
C VAL A 290 19.33 -1.93 -0.61
N GLY A 291 19.30 -1.42 -1.85
CA GLY A 291 18.32 -0.45 -2.35
C GLY A 291 18.84 0.98 -2.30
N ASP A 292 18.13 1.87 -2.99
CA ASP A 292 18.50 3.28 -3.13
C ASP A 292 17.54 4.20 -2.38
N PHE A 293 18.07 5.36 -1.98
CA PHE A 293 17.35 6.39 -1.24
C PHE A 293 17.56 7.74 -1.92
N LEU A 294 16.52 8.56 -1.92
CA LEU A 294 16.57 9.94 -2.39
C LEU A 294 16.37 10.88 -1.21
N THR A 295 17.17 11.91 -1.23
CA THR A 295 17.03 13.11 -0.42
C THR A 295 15.87 13.96 -0.97
N LEU A 296 15.27 14.86 -0.19
CA LEU A 296 14.19 15.71 -0.72
C LEU A 296 14.60 16.51 -1.97
N PRO A 297 15.77 17.17 -2.03
CA PRO A 297 16.21 17.84 -3.26
C PRO A 297 16.35 16.88 -4.46
N GLN A 298 16.90 15.68 -4.24
CA GLN A 298 17.02 14.67 -5.31
C GLN A 298 15.66 14.12 -5.75
N TYR A 299 14.73 13.95 -4.81
CA TYR A 299 13.36 13.54 -5.09
C TYR A 299 12.64 14.58 -5.94
N ILE A 300 12.69 15.86 -5.55
CA ILE A 300 12.09 16.97 -6.32
C ILE A 300 12.70 17.05 -7.72
N ALA A 301 14.03 16.99 -7.84
CA ALA A 301 14.72 17.01 -9.13
C ALA A 301 14.29 15.84 -10.03
N SER A 302 14.14 14.65 -9.44
CA SER A 302 13.67 13.46 -10.17
C SER A 302 12.22 13.59 -10.61
N CYS A 303 11.34 14.13 -9.76
CA CYS A 303 9.97 14.48 -10.12
C CYS A 303 9.93 15.46 -11.30
N TYR A 304 10.68 16.56 -11.25
CA TYR A 304 10.73 17.56 -12.31
C TYR A 304 11.20 16.96 -13.66
N ASN A 305 12.24 16.13 -13.63
CA ASN A 305 12.71 15.42 -14.83
C ASN A 305 11.65 14.49 -15.43
N ILE A 306 10.82 13.87 -14.59
CA ILE A 306 9.70 13.03 -15.05
C ILE A 306 8.59 13.92 -15.63
N TYR A 307 8.21 14.98 -14.93
CA TYR A 307 7.18 15.91 -15.37
C TYR A 307 7.53 16.58 -16.71
N GLY A 308 8.80 16.93 -16.92
CA GLY A 308 9.30 17.49 -18.19
C GLY A 308 9.18 16.56 -19.40
N LYS A 309 8.93 15.27 -19.19
CA LYS A 309 8.76 14.27 -20.26
C LYS A 309 7.29 13.99 -20.60
N HIS A 310 6.35 14.58 -19.87
CA HIS A 310 4.93 14.37 -20.06
C HIS A 310 4.27 15.64 -20.61
N ASP A 311 3.17 15.46 -21.33
CA ASP A 311 2.33 16.59 -21.72
C ASP A 311 1.71 17.23 -20.46
N PRO A 312 1.69 18.56 -20.32
CA PRO A 312 1.11 19.22 -19.14
C PRO A 312 -0.33 18.80 -18.83
N SER A 313 -1.14 18.48 -19.85
CA SER A 313 -2.52 18.00 -19.68
C SER A 313 -2.61 16.61 -19.02
N GLN A 314 -1.53 15.83 -19.06
CA GLN A 314 -1.42 14.52 -18.41
C GLN A 314 -0.99 14.62 -16.94
N LEU A 315 -0.53 15.79 -16.49
CA LEU A 315 -0.05 16.05 -15.14
C LEU A 315 -1.14 16.68 -14.26
N SER A 316 -2.29 16.01 -14.22
CA SER A 316 -3.46 16.45 -13.46
C SER A 316 -3.62 15.64 -12.16
N ASN A 317 -4.01 16.36 -11.11
CA ASN A 317 -4.46 15.80 -9.84
C ASN A 317 -5.50 16.75 -9.27
N PRO A 318 -6.72 16.29 -8.88
CA PRO A 318 -7.80 17.18 -8.48
C PRO A 318 -7.45 18.19 -7.38
N ARG A 319 -6.62 17.79 -6.40
CA ARG A 319 -6.20 18.68 -5.32
C ARG A 319 -5.26 19.77 -5.82
N VAL A 320 -4.26 19.40 -6.62
CA VAL A 320 -3.30 20.36 -7.17
C VAL A 320 -3.97 21.28 -8.19
N ASP A 321 -4.89 20.76 -8.99
CA ASP A 321 -5.71 21.55 -9.91
C ASP A 321 -6.56 22.58 -9.16
N ALA A 322 -7.14 22.21 -8.00
CA ALA A 322 -7.87 23.15 -7.16
C ALA A 322 -6.96 24.27 -6.61
N TRP A 323 -5.75 23.97 -6.16
CA TRP A 323 -4.79 24.99 -5.72
C TRP A 323 -4.34 25.93 -6.84
N LEU A 324 -4.20 25.39 -8.06
CA LEU A 324 -3.81 26.15 -9.23
C LEU A 324 -4.92 27.10 -9.71
N ALA A 325 -6.18 26.67 -9.60
CA ALA A 325 -7.36 27.42 -10.00
C ALA A 325 -7.78 28.50 -8.99
N ASP A 326 -7.51 28.29 -7.69
CA ASP A 326 -7.73 29.32 -6.66
C ASP A 326 -6.57 30.31 -6.61
N GLU A 327 -6.77 31.52 -7.12
CA GLU A 327 -5.75 32.57 -7.16
C GLU A 327 -5.21 32.93 -5.77
N ALA A 328 -6.06 32.88 -4.75
CA ALA A 328 -5.66 33.20 -3.37
C ALA A 328 -4.67 32.16 -2.84
N THR A 329 -5.01 30.86 -2.91
CA THR A 329 -4.13 29.76 -2.51
C THR A 329 -2.85 29.74 -3.36
N SER A 330 -2.99 29.81 -4.69
CA SER A 330 -1.86 29.83 -5.62
C SER A 330 -0.89 30.98 -5.31
N GLY A 331 -1.40 32.20 -5.18
CA GLY A 331 -0.60 33.39 -4.89
C GLY A 331 0.08 33.29 -3.53
N PHE A 332 -0.60 32.72 -2.54
CA PHE A 332 -0.03 32.51 -1.21
C PHE A 332 1.13 31.52 -1.22
N LEU A 333 0.96 30.35 -1.85
CA LEU A 333 2.02 29.35 -1.96
C LEU A 333 3.24 29.90 -2.73
N MET A 334 3.02 30.65 -3.81
CA MET A 334 4.10 31.31 -4.55
C MET A 334 4.87 32.32 -3.69
N ARG A 335 4.17 33.08 -2.83
CA ARG A 335 4.78 34.01 -1.87
C ARG A 335 5.60 33.24 -0.83
N LEU A 336 5.04 32.20 -0.21
CA LEU A 336 5.74 31.37 0.77
C LEU A 336 6.99 30.71 0.17
N ALA A 337 6.93 30.21 -1.08
CA ALA A 337 8.10 29.65 -1.76
C ALA A 337 9.27 30.66 -1.83
N ARG A 338 8.97 31.92 -2.19
CA ARG A 338 9.98 32.98 -2.29
C ARG A 338 10.50 33.42 -0.93
N GLU A 339 9.60 33.65 0.02
CA GLU A 339 9.96 34.10 1.37
C GLU A 339 10.80 33.06 2.09
N ASN A 340 10.38 31.79 2.08
CA ASN A 340 11.13 30.68 2.68
C ASN A 340 12.49 30.50 1.99
N PHE A 341 12.56 30.62 0.66
CA PHE A 341 13.82 30.52 -0.09
C PHE A 341 14.80 31.64 0.29
N VAL A 342 14.34 32.90 0.30
CA VAL A 342 15.16 34.07 0.68
C VAL A 342 15.62 33.97 2.14
N ALA A 343 14.77 33.45 3.02
CA ALA A 343 15.10 33.23 4.43
C ALA A 343 16.02 32.02 4.68
N GLY A 344 16.37 31.26 3.63
CA GLY A 344 17.19 30.05 3.76
C GLY A 344 16.49 28.91 4.50
N LEU A 345 15.16 28.91 4.56
CA LEU A 345 14.35 27.92 5.27
C LEU A 345 14.16 26.62 4.48
N ALA A 346 15.04 26.28 3.55
CA ALA A 346 14.92 25.02 2.82
C ALA A 346 15.30 23.85 3.74
N PRO A 347 14.47 22.78 3.83
CA PRO A 347 14.88 21.58 4.54
C PRO A 347 16.18 21.04 3.94
N THR A 348 17.15 20.81 4.82
CA THR A 348 18.32 20.00 4.51
C THR A 348 17.99 18.54 4.77
N LEU A 349 18.80 17.66 4.19
CA LEU A 349 18.76 16.23 4.48
C LEU A 349 18.67 15.89 5.96
#